data_AF-A0A8R1Y3A4-F1
#
_entry.id   AF-A0A8R1Y3A4-F1
#
_cell.length_a   1.000
_cell.length_b   1.000
_cell.length_c   1.000
_cell.angle_alpha   90.00
_cell.angle_beta   90.00
_cell.angle_gamma   90.00
#
_symmetry.space_group_name_H-M   'P 1'
#
loop_
_entity.id
_entity.type
_entity.pdbx_description
1 polymer ?
#
loop_
_entity_poly.entity_id
_entity_poly.type
_entity_poly.pdbx_seq_one_letter_code
_entity_poly.pdbx_strand_id
1 'polypeptide(L)'
;MFDEQYIFVPLIERKDLCSECINLLNQEWPRSLGARENTLRKSLNSTPPMSFIVIDKKTDKLIGHARLCPLLTVPQSCWIESVIIDSDLRGKGLGCWLMNQLENEARKFGFKKIYLSSENKQAFYSKCGYSACEPVLNVGANTVLFERFDLGRCLLPAFNGSISNRSLSVAMFV
;
A
#
# COMPACT_ATOMS: atom_id res chain seq x y z
N MET A 1 -0.79 -5.02 -23.37
CA MET A 1 0.66 -4.77 -23.40
C MET A 1 1.32 -4.92 -22.04
N PHE A 2 0.96 -4.16 -20.98
CA PHE A 2 1.57 -4.40 -19.67
C PHE A 2 1.29 -5.81 -19.13
N ASP A 3 0.06 -6.31 -19.25
CA ASP A 3 -0.28 -7.68 -18.84
C ASP A 3 0.43 -8.76 -19.66
N GLU A 4 1.00 -8.43 -20.83
CA GLU A 4 1.79 -9.35 -21.64
C GLU A 4 3.24 -9.39 -21.16
N GLN A 5 3.80 -8.26 -20.74
CA GLN A 5 5.19 -8.15 -20.30
C GLN A 5 5.39 -8.42 -18.80
N TYR A 6 4.44 -8.03 -17.96
CA TYR A 6 4.57 -8.05 -16.51
C TYR A 6 3.54 -8.98 -15.88
N ILE A 7 3.92 -9.59 -14.76
CA ILE A 7 2.97 -10.26 -13.87
C ILE A 7 2.83 -9.46 -12.58
N PHE A 8 1.61 -9.41 -12.07
CA PHE A 8 1.28 -8.85 -10.78
C PHE A 8 0.82 -10.01 -9.89
N VAL A 9 1.57 -10.28 -8.82
CA VAL A 9 1.36 -11.45 -7.95
C VAL A 9 1.54 -11.10 -6.47
N PRO A 10 0.87 -11.81 -5.56
CA PRO A 10 1.16 -11.73 -4.14
C PRO A 10 2.62 -12.08 -3.84
N LEU A 11 3.30 -11.32 -2.98
CA LEU A 11 4.68 -11.61 -2.57
C LEU A 11 4.81 -12.98 -1.89
N ILE A 12 3.74 -13.49 -1.26
CA ILE A 12 3.73 -14.83 -0.66
C ILE A 12 3.97 -15.95 -1.70
N GLU A 13 3.69 -15.70 -2.99
CA GLU A 13 3.92 -16.65 -4.09
C GLU A 13 5.35 -16.57 -4.64
N ARG A 14 6.09 -15.50 -4.33
CA ARG A 14 7.46 -15.23 -4.79
C ARG A 14 8.35 -14.79 -3.65
N LYS A 15 8.38 -15.61 -2.59
CA LYS A 15 9.16 -15.36 -1.36
C LYS A 15 10.67 -15.26 -1.64
N ASP A 16 11.13 -15.91 -2.70
CA ASP A 16 12.49 -15.81 -3.23
C ASP A 16 12.90 -14.36 -3.52
N LEU A 17 11.94 -13.49 -3.86
CA LEU A 17 12.18 -12.08 -4.19
C LEU A 17 12.07 -11.12 -2.98
N CYS A 18 12.02 -11.63 -1.74
CA CYS A 18 11.90 -10.78 -0.57
C CYS A 18 13.09 -9.83 -0.42
N SER A 19 14.32 -10.30 -0.66
CA SER A 19 15.54 -9.49 -0.55
C SER A 19 15.53 -8.34 -1.57
N GLU A 20 15.12 -8.62 -2.81
CA GLU A 20 14.96 -7.68 -3.91
C GLU A 20 13.88 -6.64 -3.58
N CYS A 21 12.77 -7.09 -3.00
CA CYS A 21 11.71 -6.20 -2.53
C CYS A 21 12.21 -5.23 -1.46
N ILE A 22 13.02 -5.70 -0.50
CA ILE A 22 13.65 -4.84 0.52
C ILE A 22 14.56 -3.81 -0.13
N ASN A 23 15.41 -4.25 -1.06
CA ASN A 23 16.34 -3.39 -1.77
C ASN A 23 15.61 -2.29 -2.55
N LEU A 24 14.57 -2.64 -3.32
CA LEU A 24 13.76 -1.67 -4.06
C LEU A 24 13.13 -0.63 -3.13
N LEU A 25 12.51 -1.06 -2.04
CA LEU A 25 11.86 -0.15 -1.10
C LEU A 25 12.86 0.80 -0.41
N ASN A 26 14.08 0.32 -0.14
CA ASN A 26 15.13 1.12 0.48
C ASN A 26 15.79 2.13 -0.47
N GLN A 27 15.64 1.98 -1.79
CA GLN A 27 16.08 3.01 -2.74
C GLN A 27 15.31 4.32 -2.58
N GLU A 28 14.03 4.26 -2.19
CA GLU A 28 13.17 5.44 -2.01
C GLU A 28 12.99 5.82 -0.53
N TRP A 29 12.81 4.83 0.35
CA TRP A 29 12.58 5.07 1.78
C TRP A 29 13.56 4.27 2.65
N PRO A 30 14.79 4.73 2.87
CA PRO A 30 15.78 3.96 3.61
C PRO A 30 15.31 3.55 5.02
N ARG A 31 15.41 2.25 5.33
CA ARG A 31 15.17 1.67 6.66
C ARG A 31 16.19 0.55 6.89
N SER A 32 16.41 0.17 8.16
CA SER A 32 17.26 -0.99 8.47
C SER A 32 16.70 -2.28 7.88
N LEU A 33 17.58 -3.23 7.56
CA LEU A 33 17.21 -4.55 7.04
C LEU A 33 16.17 -5.23 7.94
N GLY A 34 16.45 -5.35 9.24
CA GLY A 34 15.52 -5.98 10.19
C GLY A 34 14.15 -5.28 10.28
N ALA A 35 14.08 -3.95 10.10
CA ALA A 35 12.80 -3.25 10.05
C ALA A 35 11.99 -3.60 8.78
N ARG A 36 12.68 -3.77 7.65
CA ARG A 36 12.08 -4.17 6.37
C ARG A 36 11.62 -5.61 6.40
N GLU A 37 12.46 -6.52 6.89
CA GLU A 37 12.12 -7.93 7.10
C GLU A 37 10.90 -8.09 8.01
N ASN A 38 10.85 -7.37 9.13
CA ASN A 38 9.70 -7.40 10.02
C ASN A 38 8.42 -6.88 9.36
N THR A 39 8.54 -5.87 8.49
CA THR A 39 7.38 -5.33 7.76
C THR A 39 6.88 -6.32 6.73
N LEU A 40 7.78 -6.89 5.91
CA LEU A 40 7.43 -7.90 4.91
C LEU A 40 6.87 -9.17 5.54
N ARG A 41 7.44 -9.65 6.64
CA ARG A 41 6.92 -10.81 7.37
C ARG A 41 5.45 -10.62 7.77
N LYS A 42 5.03 -9.40 8.09
CA LYS A 42 3.63 -9.08 8.42
C LYS A 42 2.71 -8.99 7.19
N SER A 43 3.26 -8.97 5.98
CA SER A 43 2.50 -8.89 4.72
C SER A 43 2.76 -10.05 3.76
N LEU A 44 3.50 -11.07 4.19
CA LEU A 44 3.63 -12.36 3.52
C LEU A 44 2.41 -13.26 3.82
N ASN A 45 1.23 -12.79 3.43
CA ASN A 45 -0.06 -13.43 3.68
C ASN A 45 -0.84 -13.64 2.38
N SER A 46 -1.81 -14.56 2.39
CA SER A 46 -2.79 -14.76 1.31
C SER A 46 -4.03 -13.86 1.42
N THR A 47 -4.19 -13.17 2.55
CA THR A 47 -5.26 -12.20 2.82
C THR A 47 -4.64 -10.92 3.41
N PRO A 48 -5.28 -9.74 3.26
CA PRO A 48 -4.78 -8.49 3.83
C PRO A 48 -4.51 -8.58 5.36
N PRO A 49 -3.43 -7.96 5.88
CA PRO A 49 -2.46 -7.16 5.15
C PRO A 49 -1.53 -8.02 4.28
N MET A 50 -1.34 -7.63 3.02
CA MET A 50 -0.53 -8.39 2.07
C MET A 50 0.24 -7.48 1.12
N SER A 51 1.42 -7.94 0.71
CA SER A 51 2.26 -7.28 -0.29
C SER A 51 2.05 -7.94 -1.65
N PHE A 52 2.00 -7.12 -2.69
CA PHE A 52 2.05 -7.53 -4.08
C PHE A 52 3.32 -7.00 -4.72
N ILE A 53 3.79 -7.73 -5.72
CA ILE A 53 4.96 -7.35 -6.52
C ILE A 53 4.64 -7.42 -8.01
N VAL A 54 5.38 -6.64 -8.77
CA VAL A 54 5.37 -6.67 -10.23
C VAL A 54 6.70 -7.26 -10.69
N ILE A 55 6.63 -8.20 -11.61
CA ILE A 55 7.79 -8.92 -12.14
C ILE A 55 7.77 -8.84 -13.66
N ASP A 56 8.91 -8.55 -14.28
CA ASP A 56 9.09 -8.65 -15.73
C ASP A 56 9.20 -10.12 -16.14
N LYS A 57 8.29 -10.61 -17.00
CA LYS A 57 8.23 -12.03 -17.38
C LYS A 57 9.45 -12.54 -18.14
N LYS A 58 10.15 -11.67 -18.86
CA LYS A 58 11.30 -12.06 -19.69
C LYS A 58 12.56 -12.22 -18.85
N THR A 59 12.73 -11.36 -17.86
CA THR A 59 13.93 -11.28 -17.04
C THR A 59 13.77 -11.87 -15.64
N ASP A 60 12.54 -12.18 -15.23
CA ASP A 60 12.16 -12.58 -13.87
C ASP A 60 12.56 -11.56 -12.78
N LYS A 61 12.79 -10.30 -13.19
CA LYS A 61 13.21 -9.23 -12.28
C LYS A 61 12.00 -8.61 -11.60
N LEU A 62 12.08 -8.43 -10.27
CA LEU A 62 11.15 -7.58 -9.52
C LEU A 62 11.30 -6.11 -9.95
N ILE A 63 10.21 -5.49 -10.38
CA ILE A 63 10.20 -4.10 -10.85
C ILE A 63 9.19 -3.20 -10.14
N GLY A 64 8.36 -3.75 -9.26
CA GLY A 64 7.39 -2.96 -8.51
C GLY A 64 6.91 -3.65 -7.25
N HIS A 65 6.39 -2.86 -6.32
CA HIS A 65 5.79 -3.33 -5.08
C HIS A 65 4.63 -2.41 -4.70
N ALA A 66 3.60 -2.98 -4.08
CA ALA A 66 2.59 -2.23 -3.36
C ALA A 66 2.02 -3.10 -2.23
N ARG A 67 1.50 -2.47 -1.18
CA ARG A 67 0.93 -3.17 -0.04
C ARG A 67 -0.52 -2.76 0.19
N LEU A 68 -1.36 -3.76 0.42
CA LEU A 68 -2.77 -3.64 0.74
C LEU A 68 -3.00 -4.02 2.21
N CYS A 69 -3.55 -3.11 3.01
CA CYS A 69 -3.84 -3.30 4.43
C CYS A 69 -5.33 -3.03 4.71
N PRO A 70 -6.01 -3.76 5.60
CA PRO A 70 -7.35 -3.36 6.07
C PRO A 70 -7.30 -2.00 6.78
N LEU A 71 -8.33 -1.18 6.60
CA LEU A 71 -8.50 0.07 7.34
C LEU A 71 -9.65 -0.09 8.34
N LEU A 72 -9.32 -0.43 9.58
CA LEU A 72 -10.32 -0.84 10.58
C LEU A 72 -11.23 0.28 11.08
N THR A 73 -10.81 1.54 10.93
CA THR A 73 -11.55 2.72 11.37
C THR A 73 -12.66 3.11 10.40
N VAL A 74 -12.65 2.58 9.17
CA VAL A 74 -13.66 2.88 8.15
C VAL A 74 -14.17 1.55 7.57
N PRO A 75 -15.46 1.21 7.72
CA PRO A 75 -16.01 -0.05 7.24
C PRO A 75 -15.72 -0.32 5.76
N GLN A 76 -15.48 -1.59 5.42
CA GLN A 76 -15.22 -2.05 4.05
C GLN A 76 -14.15 -1.23 3.32
N SER A 77 -13.15 -0.73 4.05
CA SER A 77 -12.09 0.11 3.49
C SER A 77 -10.72 -0.51 3.70
N CYS A 78 -9.80 -0.18 2.81
CA CYS A 78 -8.40 -0.57 2.92
C CYS A 78 -7.47 0.63 2.76
N TRP A 79 -6.26 0.45 3.25
CA TRP A 79 -5.14 1.36 3.14
C TRP A 79 -4.11 0.79 2.17
N ILE A 80 -3.70 1.58 1.18
CA ILE A 80 -2.59 1.27 0.28
C ILE A 80 -1.34 2.00 0.75
N GLU A 81 -0.22 1.29 0.82
CA GLU A 81 1.06 1.87 1.17
C GLU A 81 2.23 1.26 0.38
N SER A 82 3.39 1.92 0.44
CA SER A 82 4.64 1.43 -0.17
C SER A 82 4.52 1.11 -1.67
N VAL A 83 3.76 1.93 -2.42
CA VAL A 83 3.61 1.83 -3.88
C VAL A 83 4.86 2.35 -4.56
N ILE A 84 5.56 1.48 -5.30
CA ILE A 84 6.80 1.84 -5.98
C ILE A 84 6.96 1.05 -7.29
N ILE A 85 7.52 1.72 -8.29
CA ILE A 85 8.04 1.14 -9.53
C ILE A 85 9.53 1.49 -9.61
N ASP A 86 10.34 0.54 -10.09
CA ASP A 86 11.75 0.73 -10.43
C ASP A 86 11.94 2.07 -11.18
N SER A 87 12.88 2.89 -10.75
CA SER A 87 13.08 4.26 -11.24
C SER A 87 13.24 4.31 -12.75
N ASP A 88 13.90 3.32 -13.34
CA ASP A 88 14.24 3.28 -14.77
C ASP A 88 13.02 2.95 -15.65
N LEU A 89 11.93 2.52 -15.02
CA LEU A 89 10.67 2.17 -15.67
C LEU A 89 9.54 3.17 -15.39
N ARG A 90 9.81 4.23 -14.61
CA ARG A 90 8.85 5.30 -14.33
C ARG A 90 8.55 6.12 -15.60
N GLY A 91 7.46 6.90 -15.56
CA GLY A 91 7.02 7.74 -16.68
C GLY A 91 6.34 7.00 -17.83
N LYS A 92 6.19 5.67 -17.74
CA LYS A 92 5.61 4.82 -18.79
C LYS A 92 4.16 4.40 -18.53
N GLY A 93 3.56 4.83 -17.42
CA GLY A 93 2.19 4.45 -17.02
C GLY A 93 2.09 3.20 -16.14
N LEU A 94 3.20 2.51 -15.86
CA LEU A 94 3.24 1.32 -15.00
C LEU A 94 2.67 1.54 -13.59
N GLY A 95 2.85 2.74 -13.03
CA GLY A 95 2.26 3.06 -11.72
C GLY A 95 0.74 3.06 -11.75
N CYS A 96 0.12 3.63 -12.79
CA CYS A 96 -1.35 3.60 -12.96
C CYS A 96 -1.84 2.17 -13.17
N TRP A 97 -1.13 1.39 -13.98
CA TRP A 97 -1.45 -0.04 -14.18
C TRP A 97 -1.36 -0.82 -12.86
N LEU A 98 -0.30 -0.63 -12.06
CA LEU A 98 -0.16 -1.26 -10.74
C LEU A 98 -1.34 -0.89 -9.81
N MET A 99 -1.75 0.38 -9.77
CA MET A 99 -2.91 0.81 -8.98
C MET A 99 -4.18 0.10 -9.43
N ASN A 100 -4.47 0.04 -10.74
CA ASN A 100 -5.63 -0.68 -11.27
C ASN A 100 -5.63 -2.17 -10.87
N GLN A 101 -4.47 -2.84 -10.93
CA GLN A 101 -4.35 -4.24 -10.49
C GLN A 101 -4.67 -4.39 -9.00
N LEU A 102 -4.14 -3.48 -8.18
CA LEU A 102 -4.33 -3.49 -6.73
C LEU A 102 -5.78 -3.17 -6.33
N GLU A 103 -6.44 -2.25 -7.03
CA GLU A 103 -7.86 -1.93 -6.87
C GLU A 103 -8.75 -3.13 -7.20
N ASN A 104 -8.42 -3.86 -8.27
CA ASN A 104 -9.11 -5.09 -8.64
C ASN A 104 -8.97 -6.17 -7.55
N GLU A 105 -7.78 -6.34 -6.97
CA GLU A 105 -7.60 -7.25 -5.82
C GLU A 105 -8.35 -6.77 -4.59
N ALA A 106 -8.31 -5.48 -4.27
CA ALA A 106 -9.04 -4.92 -3.15
C ALA A 106 -10.56 -5.19 -3.26
N ARG A 107 -11.11 -5.06 -4.48
CA ARG A 107 -12.51 -5.37 -4.78
C ARG A 107 -12.84 -6.84 -4.53
N LYS A 108 -11.94 -7.78 -4.86
CA LYS A 108 -12.12 -9.22 -4.59
C LYS A 108 -12.21 -9.53 -3.10
N PHE A 109 -11.49 -8.78 -2.26
CA PHE A 109 -11.59 -8.86 -0.80
C PHE A 109 -12.80 -8.10 -0.22
N GLY A 110 -13.65 -7.52 -1.05
CA GLY A 110 -14.87 -6.84 -0.63
C GLY A 110 -14.67 -5.39 -0.18
N PHE A 111 -13.48 -4.82 -0.35
CA PHE A 111 -13.26 -3.40 -0.08
C PHE A 111 -14.02 -2.53 -1.09
N LYS A 112 -14.61 -1.45 -0.59
CA LYS A 112 -15.41 -0.45 -1.32
C LYS A 112 -14.76 0.93 -1.36
N LYS A 113 -13.79 1.17 -0.47
CA LYS A 113 -13.03 2.41 -0.43
C LYS A 113 -11.57 2.11 -0.22
N ILE A 114 -10.73 2.87 -0.90
CA ILE A 114 -9.28 2.75 -0.82
C ILE A 114 -8.74 4.09 -0.39
N TYR A 115 -7.93 4.08 0.66
CA TYR A 115 -7.25 5.26 1.19
C TYR A 115 -5.75 5.10 1.07
N LEU A 116 -5.05 6.20 0.89
CA LEU A 116 -3.60 6.27 1.02
C LEU A 116 -3.19 7.69 1.41
N SER A 117 -1.96 7.82 1.91
CA SER A 117 -1.35 9.12 2.17
C SER A 117 -0.27 9.41 1.13
N SER A 118 -0.23 10.65 0.65
CA SER A 118 0.82 11.12 -0.22
C SER A 118 1.22 12.56 0.09
N GLU A 119 2.52 12.78 0.26
CA GLU A 119 3.07 14.11 0.49
C GLU A 119 3.20 14.93 -0.80
N ASN A 120 3.61 14.31 -1.91
CA ASN A 120 3.97 15.05 -3.14
C ASN A 120 3.60 14.32 -4.45
N LYS A 121 2.76 13.28 -4.42
CA LYS A 121 2.32 12.53 -5.61
C LYS A 121 0.82 12.65 -5.87
N GLN A 122 0.16 13.70 -5.36
CA GLN A 122 -1.29 13.85 -5.51
C GLN A 122 -1.72 13.91 -6.98
N ALA A 123 -0.94 14.56 -7.85
CA ALA A 123 -1.22 14.61 -9.29
C ALA A 123 -1.16 13.22 -9.95
N PHE A 124 -0.31 12.32 -9.47
CA PHE A 124 -0.26 10.93 -9.95
C PHE A 124 -1.50 10.15 -9.50
N TYR A 125 -1.87 10.23 -8.22
CA TYR A 125 -3.04 9.55 -7.70
C TYR A 125 -4.34 10.10 -8.30
N SER A 126 -4.41 11.40 -8.57
CA SER A 126 -5.53 12.02 -9.29
C SER A 126 -5.73 11.43 -10.69
N LYS A 127 -4.64 11.15 -11.43
CA LYS A 127 -4.72 10.44 -12.71
C LYS A 127 -5.19 9.01 -12.58
N CYS A 128 -5.02 8.39 -11.42
CA CYS A 128 -5.55 7.06 -11.12
C CYS A 128 -7.02 7.12 -10.62
N GLY A 129 -7.63 8.31 -10.52
CA GLY A 129 -9.02 8.46 -10.07
C GLY A 129 -9.20 8.74 -8.58
N TYR A 130 -8.11 8.98 -7.84
CA TYR A 130 -8.17 9.35 -6.42
C TYR A 130 -8.46 10.84 -6.24
N SER A 131 -9.27 11.16 -5.24
CA SER A 131 -9.55 12.54 -4.80
C SER A 131 -8.97 12.78 -3.41
N ALA A 132 -8.51 14.00 -3.14
CA ALA A 132 -8.16 14.39 -1.78
C ALA A 132 -9.39 14.30 -0.85
N CYS A 133 -9.18 13.89 0.39
CA CYS A 133 -10.22 13.80 1.41
C CYS A 133 -9.70 14.29 2.76
N GLU A 134 -10.62 14.42 3.72
CA GLU A 134 -10.23 14.67 5.10
C GLU A 134 -9.32 13.54 5.64
N PRO A 135 -8.38 13.86 6.54
CA PRO A 135 -7.50 12.87 7.13
C PRO A 135 -8.27 11.72 7.78
N VAL A 136 -7.81 10.49 7.55
CA VAL A 136 -8.39 9.29 8.16
C VAL A 136 -7.39 8.66 9.13
N LEU A 137 -7.88 8.20 10.27
CA LEU A 137 -7.05 7.52 11.26
C LEU A 137 -6.67 6.12 10.75
N ASN A 138 -5.40 5.95 10.36
CA ASN A 138 -4.82 4.63 10.11
C ASN A 138 -4.06 4.17 11.36
N VAL A 139 -4.58 3.12 12.01
CA VAL A 139 -4.03 2.55 13.24
C VAL A 139 -2.72 1.76 13.02
N GLY A 140 -2.35 1.49 11.76
CA GLY A 140 -1.10 0.82 11.41
C GLY A 140 -0.92 -0.53 12.10
N ALA A 141 0.33 -1.01 12.20
CA ALA A 141 0.68 -2.34 12.72
C ALA A 141 0.38 -2.58 14.21
N ASN A 142 -0.15 -1.59 14.93
CA ASN A 142 -0.63 -1.74 16.31
C ASN A 142 -2.10 -2.18 16.37
N THR A 143 -2.67 -2.66 15.27
CA THR A 143 -4.00 -3.26 15.15
C THR A 143 -4.38 -4.12 16.36
N VAL A 144 -3.51 -5.06 16.73
CA VAL A 144 -3.76 -6.00 17.84
C VAL A 144 -3.88 -5.27 19.19
N LEU A 145 -3.09 -4.21 19.40
CA LEU A 145 -3.18 -3.40 20.61
C LEU A 145 -4.47 -2.57 20.61
N PHE A 146 -4.85 -2.01 19.47
CA PHE A 146 -6.07 -1.21 19.37
C PHE A 146 -7.34 -2.03 19.59
N GLU A 147 -7.43 -3.22 19.01
CA GLU A 147 -8.54 -4.14 19.26
C GLU A 147 -8.54 -4.63 20.70
N ARG A 148 -7.37 -5.06 21.22
CA ARG A 148 -7.27 -5.63 22.58
C ARG A 148 -7.62 -4.63 23.67
N PHE A 149 -7.30 -3.35 23.47
CA PHE A 149 -7.53 -2.31 24.46
C PHE A 149 -8.70 -1.38 24.11
N ASP A 150 -9.46 -1.68 23.05
CA ASP A 150 -10.56 -0.83 22.53
C ASP A 150 -10.17 0.67 22.48
N LEU A 151 -8.92 0.94 22.06
CA LEU A 151 -8.34 2.28 22.11
C LEU A 151 -9.03 3.26 21.15
N GLY A 152 -9.91 2.75 20.28
CA GLY A 152 -10.80 3.57 19.46
C GLY A 152 -11.61 4.55 20.31
N ARG A 153 -12.15 4.12 21.46
CA ARG A 153 -12.90 5.02 22.35
C ARG A 153 -12.02 6.08 23.03
N CYS A 154 -10.79 5.73 23.39
CA CYS A 154 -9.89 6.65 24.07
C CYS A 154 -9.33 7.72 23.12
N LEU A 155 -9.13 7.36 21.85
CA LEU A 155 -8.44 8.22 20.90
C LEU A 155 -9.39 9.04 20.01
N LEU A 156 -10.63 8.59 19.78
CA LEU A 156 -11.59 9.41 19.01
C LEU A 156 -11.82 10.82 19.60
N PRO A 157 -11.94 11.03 20.93
CA PRO A 157 -12.03 12.39 21.47
C PRO A 157 -10.69 13.14 21.43
N ALA A 158 -9.56 12.45 21.63
CA ALA A 158 -8.23 13.08 21.70
C ALA A 158 -7.70 13.52 20.32
N PHE A 159 -8.15 12.87 19.24
CA PHE A 159 -7.74 13.18 17.87
C PHE A 159 -8.59 14.28 17.21
N ASN A 160 -9.66 14.76 17.84
CA ASN A 160 -10.31 16.02 17.43
C ASN A 160 -9.43 17.26 17.70
N GLY A 161 -8.30 17.08 18.41
CA GLY A 161 -7.28 18.11 18.60
C GLY A 161 -6.21 18.06 17.52
N SER A 162 -6.30 18.98 16.55
CA SER A 162 -5.18 19.57 15.80
C SER A 162 -3.98 18.66 15.47
N ILE A 163 -4.10 17.77 14.48
CA ILE A 163 -2.91 17.19 13.84
C ILE A 163 -2.42 18.11 12.74
N SER A 164 -1.59 19.05 13.17
CA SER A 164 -0.58 19.70 12.34
C SER A 164 0.49 18.68 11.96
N ASN A 165 0.18 17.83 11.00
CA ASN A 165 1.18 17.23 10.10
C ASN A 165 0.44 16.95 8.81
N ARG A 166 0.67 17.80 7.80
CA ARG A 166 -0.06 17.88 6.51
C ARG A 166 0.19 16.66 5.61
N SER A 167 -0.09 15.46 6.09
CA SER A 167 -0.26 14.30 5.22
C SER A 167 -1.68 14.38 4.63
N LEU A 168 -1.78 14.85 3.40
CA LEU A 168 -3.03 14.81 2.64
C LEU A 168 -3.40 13.34 2.39
N SER A 169 -4.56 12.95 2.90
CA SER A 169 -5.15 11.65 2.55
C SER A 169 -5.83 11.77 1.20
N VAL A 170 -5.68 10.76 0.36
CA VAL A 170 -6.44 10.62 -0.87
C VAL A 170 -7.25 9.34 -0.82
N ALA A 171 -8.48 9.41 -1.32
CA ALA A 171 -9.42 8.32 -1.33
C ALA A 171 -9.95 8.08 -2.74
N MET A 172 -10.16 6.81 -3.07
CA MET A 172 -10.91 6.35 -4.22
C MET A 172 -12.08 5.50 -3.75
N PHE A 173 -13.24 5.72 -4.36
CA PHE A 173 -14.44 4.91 -4.16
C PHE A 173 -14.52 3.90 -5.30
N VAL A 174 -14.61 2.62 -4.94
CA VAL A 174 -14.42 1.46 -5.82
C VAL A 174 -15.75 0.98 -6.39
#